data_AF-A0A1A3I121-F1
#
_entry.id   AF-A0A1A3I121-F1
#
_cell.length_a   1.000
_cell.length_b   1.000
_cell.length_c   1.000
_cell.angle_alpha   90.00
_cell.angle_beta   90.00
_cell.angle_gamma   90.00
#
_symmetry.space_group_name_H-M   'P 1'
#
loop_
_entity.id
_entity.type
_entity.pdbx_description
1 polymer ?
#
loop_
_entity_poly.entity_id
_entity_poly.type
_entity_poly.pdbx_seq_one_letter_code
_entity_poly.pdbx_strand_id
1 'polypeptide(L)'
;MNTSGDAGLVQRPDELRVDGSYRNLSNWKDKRDEFNRFFRFSDGVGIANAQGFRPKSLKNGSTAIEDCGFCLLVTNFGEPEWPDSLDSETGLFTYYGDNRKPGNRINKTPVGGNRLLEKAFELRHDGDREAICPFLCFESYVGAGGSYMRFLGLAVPGAEGLSNLEDLVAVWRRKGHERFQNYRAVFTILKAESVPYSWLEEIVSGASPAKAKSCPPAFAKWVDTGKYDPLTTPPARVPRKKADQLPKLPRKEREEKALEAVRSLSDRQFEYFTKALLRLMDPKFFDLEVTRKVVDGGRDVVGKYRVGHDDHLISLDICAEAKHWKKAIGVREMMRLISRIKHRDFGIFVTTSHFDIGVQKELIEDGHPVVLVSGGDIARILIARELEGAALDRWLDGIRQEDAAAE
;
A
#
# COMPACT_ATOMS: atom_id res chain seq x y z
N MET A 1 3.72 -13.89 50.03
CA MET A 1 5.07 -13.41 49.65
C MET A 1 4.98 -12.93 48.21
N ASN A 2 5.07 -11.62 48.01
CA ASN A 2 5.06 -11.00 46.69
C ASN A 2 6.29 -11.46 45.92
N THR A 3 6.09 -12.29 44.89
CA THR A 3 7.08 -12.50 43.84
C THR A 3 7.13 -11.23 43.00
N SER A 4 7.97 -10.29 43.44
CA SER A 4 8.50 -9.23 42.62
C SER A 4 9.29 -9.91 41.50
N GLY A 5 8.63 -10.12 40.37
CA GLY A 5 9.30 -10.49 39.13
C GLY A 5 10.27 -9.37 38.79
N ASP A 6 11.56 -9.67 38.91
CA ASP A 6 12.66 -8.85 38.46
C ASP A 6 12.47 -8.58 36.96
N ALA A 7 11.88 -7.43 36.63
CA ALA A 7 11.75 -6.98 35.27
C ALA A 7 13.16 -6.61 34.79
N GLY A 8 13.84 -7.59 34.20
CA GLY A 8 15.19 -7.47 33.68
C GLY A 8 15.38 -6.16 32.92
N LEU A 9 16.54 -5.54 33.13
CA LEU A 9 16.95 -4.30 32.49
C LEU A 9 16.84 -4.42 30.96
N VAL A 10 15.77 -3.90 30.36
CA VAL A 10 15.70 -3.74 28.91
C VAL A 10 16.63 -2.58 28.54
N GLN A 11 17.75 -2.94 27.91
CA GLN A 11 18.72 -1.98 27.37
C GLN A 11 18.05 -1.20 26.24
N ARG A 12 18.35 0.11 26.15
CA ARG A 12 17.86 0.92 25.03
C ARG A 12 18.41 0.32 23.73
N PRO A 13 17.59 0.12 22.68
CA PRO A 13 18.09 -0.34 21.40
C PRO A 13 19.11 0.67 20.83
N ASP A 14 20.19 0.19 20.24
CA ASP A 14 21.18 1.05 19.57
C ASP A 14 20.80 1.35 18.10
N GLU A 15 19.82 0.64 17.56
CA GLU A 15 19.29 0.82 16.21
C GLU A 15 17.79 0.46 16.10
N LEU A 16 17.12 1.05 15.12
CA LEU A 16 15.80 0.61 14.66
C LEU A 16 15.99 -0.37 13.52
N ARG A 17 15.51 -1.61 13.64
CA ARG A 17 15.58 -2.63 12.58
C ARG A 17 14.22 -2.75 11.91
N VAL A 18 14.21 -2.92 10.59
CA VAL A 18 12.96 -3.14 9.83
C VAL A 18 12.19 -4.33 10.43
N ASP A 19 10.88 -4.16 10.54
CA ASP A 19 9.91 -5.06 11.21
C ASP A 19 10.13 -5.25 12.72
N GLY A 20 11.16 -4.64 13.30
CA GLY A 20 11.38 -4.55 14.73
C GLY A 20 10.20 -3.91 15.42
N SER A 21 9.67 -4.59 16.45
CA SER A 21 8.48 -4.16 17.18
C SER A 21 8.86 -3.67 18.57
N TYR A 22 8.74 -2.35 18.77
CA TYR A 22 9.21 -1.66 19.97
C TYR A 22 8.05 -1.32 20.89
N ARG A 23 8.17 -1.71 22.15
CA ARG A 23 7.14 -1.43 23.16
C ARG A 23 6.93 0.07 23.35
N ASN A 24 5.67 0.51 23.33
CA ASN A 24 5.29 1.91 23.51
C ASN A 24 4.33 2.05 24.69
N LEU A 25 4.80 2.62 25.79
CA LEU A 25 4.01 2.89 27.00
C LEU A 25 3.68 4.38 27.16
N SER A 26 4.05 5.21 26.18
CA SER A 26 3.96 6.68 26.25
C SER A 26 4.64 7.27 27.50
N ASN A 27 5.66 6.57 28.04
CA ASN A 27 6.38 6.95 29.24
C ASN A 27 7.84 6.50 29.15
N TRP A 28 8.71 7.39 28.65
CA TRP A 28 10.15 7.12 28.52
C TRP A 28 10.86 6.80 29.85
N LYS A 29 10.29 7.17 31.01
CA LYS A 29 10.86 6.82 32.32
C LYS A 29 10.62 5.36 32.68
N ASP A 30 9.60 4.74 32.08
CA ASP A 30 9.37 3.30 32.22
C ASP A 30 10.43 2.55 31.43
N LYS A 31 11.22 1.71 32.10
CA LYS A 31 12.31 0.98 31.46
C LYS A 31 11.83 0.04 30.34
N ARG A 32 10.56 -0.36 30.37
CA ARG A 32 9.93 -1.21 29.36
C ARG A 32 9.49 -0.45 28.12
N ASP A 33 9.53 0.88 28.11
CA ASP A 33 9.15 1.70 26.95
C ASP A 33 10.32 1.85 25.97
N GLU A 34 10.53 0.82 25.16
CA GLU A 34 11.63 0.76 24.19
C GLU A 34 11.55 1.92 23.17
N PHE A 35 10.36 2.21 22.66
CA PHE A 35 10.17 3.22 21.61
C PHE A 35 10.48 4.63 22.12
N ASN A 36 9.86 5.07 23.21
CA ASN A 36 10.09 6.45 23.70
C ASN A 36 11.47 6.61 24.31
N ARG A 37 12.11 5.53 24.79
CA ARG A 37 13.50 5.57 25.26
C ARG A 37 14.51 5.62 24.11
N PHE A 38 14.24 4.94 22.99
CA PHE A 38 15.06 5.05 21.78
C PHE A 38 15.14 6.50 21.31
N PHE A 39 14.00 7.20 21.25
CA PHE A 39 13.93 8.59 20.79
C PHE A 39 14.28 9.63 21.87
N ARG A 40 15.13 9.31 22.85
CA ARG A 40 15.66 10.30 23.82
C ARG A 40 17.10 10.63 23.50
N PHE A 41 17.32 11.89 23.10
CA PHE A 41 18.60 12.44 22.63
C PHE A 41 19.34 13.23 23.70
N SER A 42 20.60 13.60 23.43
CA SER A 42 21.44 14.36 24.36
C SER A 42 20.94 15.78 24.67
N ASP A 43 20.02 16.32 23.86
CA ASP A 43 19.34 17.58 24.11
C ASP A 43 18.22 17.48 25.19
N GLY A 44 17.95 16.28 25.70
CA GLY A 44 16.92 16.00 26.70
C GLY A 44 15.50 15.95 26.14
N VAL A 45 15.30 16.24 24.86
CA VAL A 45 13.99 16.32 24.21
C VAL A 45 13.73 15.04 23.43
N GLY A 46 12.58 14.42 23.68
CA GLY A 46 12.15 13.22 22.97
C GLY A 46 11.24 13.52 21.79
N ILE A 47 10.73 12.47 21.16
CA ILE A 47 9.66 12.59 20.16
C ILE A 47 8.31 12.85 20.86
N ALA A 48 7.50 13.75 20.29
CA ALA A 48 6.16 14.04 20.78
C ALA A 48 5.21 12.84 20.57
N ASN A 49 4.29 12.63 21.51
CA ASN A 49 3.23 11.63 21.36
C ASN A 49 2.07 12.22 20.54
N ALA A 50 2.27 12.33 19.22
CA ALA A 50 1.28 12.84 18.27
C ALA A 50 0.77 11.73 17.34
N GLN A 51 -0.41 11.91 16.76
CA GLN A 51 -0.88 11.03 15.68
C GLN A 51 -0.29 11.49 14.34
N GLY A 52 0.05 10.52 13.48
CA GLY A 52 0.59 10.80 12.16
C GLY A 52 2.04 11.27 12.19
N PHE A 53 2.29 12.50 11.78
CA PHE A 53 3.62 13.10 11.73
C PHE A 53 4.17 13.39 13.14
N ARG A 54 5.41 12.97 13.40
CA ARG A 54 6.14 13.31 14.64
C ARG A 54 7.52 13.85 14.31
N PRO A 55 7.69 15.17 14.17
CA PRO A 55 8.99 15.77 13.87
C PRO A 55 9.91 15.80 15.10
N LYS A 56 11.21 15.70 14.85
CA LYS A 56 12.27 16.03 15.81
C LYS A 56 13.05 17.25 15.33
N SER A 57 12.98 18.35 16.06
CA SER A 57 13.80 19.53 15.80
C SER A 57 15.28 19.28 16.08
N LEU A 58 16.14 20.04 15.39
CA LEU A 58 17.55 20.17 15.71
C LEU A 58 17.74 20.84 17.08
N LYS A 59 18.83 20.50 17.78
CA LYS A 59 19.21 21.15 19.03
C LYS A 59 19.47 22.64 18.78
N ASN A 60 18.75 23.50 19.51
CA ASN A 60 18.76 24.95 19.33
C ASN A 60 18.29 25.44 17.95
N GLY A 61 17.64 24.57 17.15
CA GLY A 61 17.10 24.90 15.85
C GLY A 61 15.67 25.43 15.90
N SER A 62 15.12 25.70 14.72
CA SER A 62 13.72 26.06 14.52
C SER A 62 12.78 24.96 15.03
N THR A 63 11.64 25.36 15.59
CA THR A 63 10.55 24.46 15.96
C THR A 63 9.53 24.28 14.83
N ALA A 64 9.72 24.96 13.70
CA ALA A 64 8.94 24.73 12.50
C ALA A 64 9.16 23.29 12.03
N ILE A 65 8.08 22.61 11.63
CA ILE A 65 8.14 21.21 11.20
C ILE A 65 8.97 21.04 9.92
N GLU A 66 8.95 22.07 9.08
CA GLU A 66 9.71 22.17 7.84
C GLU A 66 11.22 22.10 8.07
N ASP A 67 11.69 22.50 9.26
CA ASP A 67 13.11 22.57 9.62
C ASP A 67 13.51 21.44 10.59
N CYS A 68 12.68 20.40 10.70
CA CYS A 68 12.99 19.26 11.55
C CYS A 68 14.22 18.50 11.03
N GLY A 69 15.00 17.94 11.95
CA GLY A 69 16.14 17.09 11.59
C GLY A 69 15.71 15.78 10.97
N PHE A 70 14.60 15.20 11.44
CA PHE A 70 13.92 14.05 10.85
C PHE A 70 12.46 14.01 11.30
N CYS A 71 11.63 13.25 10.60
CA CYS A 71 10.21 13.10 10.92
C CYS A 71 9.79 11.63 10.96
N LEU A 72 8.98 11.25 11.95
CA LEU A 72 8.31 9.95 11.93
C LEU A 72 6.97 10.05 11.20
N LEU A 73 6.70 9.08 10.33
CA LEU A 73 5.40 8.86 9.72
C LEU A 73 4.74 7.66 10.41
N VAL A 74 3.70 7.91 11.20
CA VAL A 74 2.99 6.84 11.91
C VAL A 74 1.66 6.54 11.23
N THR A 75 1.42 5.27 10.94
CA THR A 75 0.14 4.73 10.45
C THR A 75 -0.35 3.59 11.35
N ASN A 76 -1.63 3.25 11.27
CA ASN A 76 -2.21 2.05 11.88
C ASN A 76 -2.80 1.09 10.84
N PHE A 77 -2.69 1.42 9.55
CA PHE A 77 -3.31 0.72 8.41
C PHE A 77 -4.83 0.46 8.52
N GLY A 78 -5.48 1.07 9.50
CA GLY A 78 -6.85 0.77 9.91
C GLY A 78 -7.88 1.79 9.46
N GLU A 79 -7.46 2.92 8.88
CA GLU A 79 -8.34 4.01 8.47
C GLU A 79 -8.81 3.85 7.00
N PRO A 80 -10.07 3.45 6.73
CA PRO A 80 -10.50 3.17 5.36
C PRO A 80 -10.64 4.43 4.49
N GLU A 81 -10.81 5.60 5.10
CA GLU A 81 -10.87 6.90 4.40
C GLU A 81 -9.47 7.37 3.94
N TRP A 82 -8.44 6.87 4.63
CA TRP A 82 -7.03 7.20 4.44
C TRP A 82 -6.24 5.89 4.34
N PRO A 83 -6.37 5.18 3.20
CA PRO A 83 -5.83 3.83 3.05
C PRO A 83 -4.31 3.88 2.82
N ASP A 84 -3.56 4.27 3.85
CA ASP A 84 -2.10 4.12 3.88
C ASP A 84 -1.76 2.66 3.53
N SER A 85 -0.68 2.45 2.79
CA SER A 85 -0.28 1.11 2.37
C SER A 85 1.22 1.02 2.16
N LEU A 86 1.80 -0.11 2.55
CA LEU A 86 3.16 -0.49 2.22
C LEU A 86 3.12 -1.68 1.25
N ASP A 87 3.68 -1.50 0.06
CA ASP A 87 3.94 -2.58 -0.88
C ASP A 87 5.37 -3.08 -0.66
N SER A 88 5.50 -4.24 -0.03
CA SER A 88 6.81 -4.83 0.27
C SER A 88 7.54 -5.35 -0.97
N GLU A 89 6.84 -5.62 -2.07
CA GLU A 89 7.46 -6.11 -3.31
C GLU A 89 8.20 -4.99 -4.03
N THR A 90 7.64 -3.78 -4.02
CA THR A 90 8.22 -2.60 -4.67
C THR A 90 8.96 -1.67 -3.71
N GLY A 91 8.74 -1.81 -2.40
CA GLY A 91 9.27 -0.90 -1.37
C GLY A 91 8.52 0.43 -1.31
N LEU A 92 7.34 0.54 -1.92
CA LEU A 92 6.57 1.78 -1.99
C LEU A 92 5.64 1.93 -0.78
N PHE A 93 5.71 3.09 -0.15
CA PHE A 93 4.86 3.47 0.96
C PHE A 93 3.95 4.63 0.56
N THR A 94 2.65 4.39 0.47
CA THR A 94 1.63 5.42 0.28
C THR A 94 1.16 5.92 1.64
N TYR A 95 1.27 7.24 1.86
CA TYR A 95 0.89 7.89 3.11
C TYR A 95 -0.01 9.10 2.86
N TYR A 96 -1.11 9.20 3.60
CA TYR A 96 -2.05 10.32 3.51
C TYR A 96 -1.77 11.40 4.55
N GLY A 97 -1.84 12.64 4.09
CA GLY A 97 -1.56 13.85 4.86
C GLY A 97 -2.43 14.08 6.10
N ASP A 98 -2.14 15.14 6.85
CA ASP A 98 -2.78 15.43 8.12
C ASP A 98 -4.02 16.35 8.04
N ASN A 99 -4.45 16.76 6.83
CA ASN A 99 -5.71 17.48 6.66
C ASN A 99 -6.90 16.51 6.54
N ARG A 100 -7.37 16.00 7.69
CA ARG A 100 -8.42 14.96 7.74
C ARG A 100 -9.83 15.46 8.06
N LYS A 101 -10.06 16.78 8.05
CA LYS A 101 -11.37 17.41 8.32
C LYS A 101 -11.60 18.61 7.39
N PRO A 102 -12.86 18.91 7.03
CA PRO A 102 -13.18 20.13 6.30
C PRO A 102 -12.90 21.40 7.12
N GLY A 103 -12.87 22.54 6.44
CA GLY A 103 -12.73 23.87 7.04
C GLY A 103 -11.32 24.47 7.01
N ASN A 104 -10.30 23.69 6.63
CA ASN A 104 -8.92 24.17 6.51
C ASN A 104 -8.41 24.10 5.07
N ARG A 105 -7.49 25.02 4.72
CA ARG A 105 -6.66 24.85 3.51
C ARG A 105 -5.81 23.60 3.67
N ILE A 106 -5.46 22.95 2.55
CA ILE A 106 -4.73 21.67 2.54
C ILE A 106 -3.46 21.69 3.41
N ASN A 107 -2.72 22.80 3.43
CA ASN A 107 -1.47 22.95 4.16
C ASN A 107 -1.59 23.68 5.51
N LYS A 108 -2.81 24.03 5.93
CA LYS A 108 -3.08 24.63 7.25
C LYS A 108 -3.55 23.55 8.21
N THR A 109 -2.61 22.71 8.63
CA THR A 109 -2.88 21.61 9.58
C THR A 109 -2.22 21.89 10.94
N PRO A 110 -2.78 21.34 12.05
CA PRO A 110 -2.31 21.64 13.40
C PRO A 110 -0.83 21.28 13.64
N VAL A 111 -0.38 20.16 13.06
CA VAL A 111 1.03 19.71 13.15
C VAL A 111 1.87 20.29 12.01
N GLY A 112 1.25 20.58 10.87
CA GLY A 112 1.93 21.08 9.68
C GLY A 112 2.50 19.98 8.79
N GLY A 113 2.04 18.73 8.93
CA GLY A 113 2.51 17.59 8.14
C GLY A 113 2.41 17.83 6.64
N ASN A 114 1.28 18.40 6.18
CA ASN A 114 1.11 18.75 4.77
C ASN A 114 2.10 19.83 4.26
N ARG A 115 2.59 20.74 5.12
CA ARG A 115 3.67 21.68 4.73
C ARG A 115 5.02 20.99 4.62
N LEU A 116 5.30 20.04 5.53
CA LEU A 116 6.49 19.21 5.43
C LEU A 116 6.47 18.36 4.15
N LEU A 117 5.32 17.80 3.78
CA LEU A 117 5.16 17.11 2.50
C LEU A 117 5.41 18.04 1.32
N GLU A 118 4.78 19.23 1.27
CA GLU A 118 5.01 20.21 0.21
C GLU A 118 6.52 20.52 0.06
N LYS A 119 7.19 20.89 1.15
CA LYS A 119 8.63 21.19 1.14
C LYS A 119 9.48 20.01 0.68
N ALA A 120 9.25 18.81 1.21
CA ALA A 120 10.09 17.65 0.90
C ALA A 120 9.97 17.21 -0.57
N PHE A 121 8.78 17.29 -1.16
CA PHE A 121 8.57 16.94 -2.56
C PHE A 121 9.01 18.07 -3.52
N GLU A 122 8.85 19.35 -3.14
CA GLU A 122 9.41 20.48 -3.89
C GLU A 122 10.94 20.37 -3.99
N LEU A 123 11.64 20.18 -2.86
CA LEU A 123 13.09 19.97 -2.84
C LEU A 123 13.53 18.76 -3.69
N ARG A 124 12.72 17.70 -3.71
CA ARG A 124 12.99 16.51 -4.55
C ARG A 124 12.94 16.89 -6.03
N HIS A 125 11.92 17.64 -6.44
CA HIS A 125 11.73 18.06 -7.84
C HIS A 125 12.80 19.06 -8.29
N ASP A 126 13.26 19.92 -7.39
CA ASP A 126 14.37 20.85 -7.63
C ASP A 126 15.76 20.17 -7.61
N GLY A 127 15.80 18.91 -7.15
CA GLY A 127 17.03 18.12 -7.03
C GLY A 127 17.85 18.41 -5.78
N ASP A 128 17.38 19.29 -4.88
CA ASP A 128 18.00 19.64 -3.61
C ASP A 128 17.71 18.58 -2.53
N ARG A 129 18.23 17.37 -2.75
CA ARG A 129 18.02 16.23 -1.84
C ARG A 129 18.76 16.37 -0.52
N GLU A 130 19.80 17.20 -0.46
CA GLU A 130 20.58 17.41 0.77
C GLU A 130 19.74 18.11 1.85
N ALA A 131 18.81 18.99 1.43
CA ALA A 131 17.91 19.70 2.33
C ALA A 131 16.71 18.86 2.82
N ILE A 132 16.52 17.63 2.33
CA ILE A 132 15.39 16.78 2.68
C ILE A 132 15.68 16.01 3.97
N CYS A 133 14.84 16.19 4.99
CA CYS A 133 14.95 15.45 6.23
C CYS A 133 14.62 13.95 6.03
N PRO A 134 15.25 13.02 6.78
CA PRO A 134 14.85 11.62 6.79
C PRO A 134 13.42 11.40 7.31
N PHE A 135 12.70 10.47 6.68
CA PHE A 135 11.40 10.00 7.15
C PHE A 135 11.53 8.59 7.74
N LEU A 136 11.11 8.40 8.99
CA LEU A 136 11.09 7.10 9.67
C LEU A 136 9.66 6.58 9.74
N CYS A 137 9.35 5.52 8.99
CA CYS A 137 8.00 5.00 8.88
C CYS A 137 7.71 3.98 9.99
N PHE A 138 6.53 4.09 10.63
CA PHE A 138 6.11 3.19 11.70
C PHE A 138 4.65 2.77 11.57
N GLU A 139 4.38 1.51 11.90
CA GLU A 139 3.04 1.01 12.20
C GLU A 139 2.80 1.02 13.71
N SER A 140 1.70 1.63 14.16
CA SER A 140 1.22 1.52 15.53
C SER A 140 0.14 0.45 15.61
N TYR A 141 0.32 -0.53 16.52
CA TYR A 141 -0.64 -1.62 16.71
C TYR A 141 -0.69 -2.09 18.17
N VAL A 142 -1.75 -2.81 18.52
CA VAL A 142 -1.91 -3.45 19.84
C VAL A 142 -1.66 -4.95 19.68
N GLY A 143 -0.59 -5.44 20.32
CA GLY A 143 -0.24 -6.86 20.39
C GLY A 143 -0.63 -7.50 21.72
N ALA A 144 -0.32 -8.79 21.90
CA ALA A 144 -0.66 -9.54 23.12
C ALA A 144 -0.13 -8.91 24.42
N GLY A 145 0.95 -8.14 24.34
CA GLY A 145 1.51 -7.43 25.49
C GLY A 145 0.92 -6.04 25.74
N GLY A 146 0.30 -5.36 24.76
CA GLY A 146 -0.03 -3.93 24.81
C GLY A 146 0.30 -3.20 23.50
N SER A 147 0.55 -1.90 23.57
CA SER A 147 0.84 -1.07 22.39
C SER A 147 2.31 -1.16 21.94
N TYR A 148 2.51 -1.27 20.63
CA TYR A 148 3.82 -1.36 19.98
C TYR A 148 3.93 -0.39 18.80
N MET A 149 5.17 -0.09 18.44
CA MET A 149 5.56 0.63 17.25
C MET A 149 6.47 -0.28 16.42
N ARG A 150 5.99 -0.77 15.27
CA ARG A 150 6.80 -1.54 14.32
C ARG A 150 7.50 -0.58 13.37
N PHE A 151 8.81 -0.66 13.26
CA PHE A 151 9.57 0.15 12.30
C PHE A 151 9.43 -0.44 10.90
N LEU A 152 8.85 0.33 9.98
CA LEU A 152 8.62 -0.08 8.59
C LEU A 152 9.83 0.20 7.70
N GLY A 153 10.65 1.19 8.06
CA GLY A 153 11.90 1.51 7.37
C GLY A 153 12.18 3.00 7.25
N LEU A 154 13.33 3.30 6.66
CA LEU A 154 13.77 4.64 6.29
C LEU A 154 13.21 5.01 4.92
N ALA A 155 12.43 6.08 4.84
CA ALA A 155 11.78 6.54 3.64
C ALA A 155 12.41 7.82 3.05
N VAL A 156 12.32 7.95 1.72
CA VAL A 156 12.60 9.16 0.97
C VAL A 156 11.41 9.51 0.05
N PRO A 157 11.15 10.79 -0.26
CA PRO A 157 9.99 11.19 -1.07
C PRO A 157 10.11 10.70 -2.52
N GLY A 158 8.97 10.32 -3.10
CA GLY A 158 8.82 9.83 -4.46
C GLY A 158 9.34 8.41 -4.67
N ALA A 159 9.38 7.99 -5.93
CA ALA A 159 9.89 6.71 -6.37
C ALA A 159 10.51 6.78 -7.77
N GLU A 160 11.21 5.73 -8.16
CA GLU A 160 11.70 5.56 -9.52
C GLU A 160 10.52 5.49 -10.50
N GLY A 161 10.56 6.31 -11.56
CA GLY A 161 9.51 6.38 -12.57
C GLY A 161 8.29 7.23 -12.21
N LEU A 162 8.18 7.80 -11.00
CA LEU A 162 7.10 8.72 -10.65
C LEU A 162 7.46 10.19 -10.92
N SER A 163 6.56 10.86 -11.64
CA SER A 163 6.63 12.30 -11.89
C SER A 163 6.07 13.12 -10.72
N ASN A 164 6.25 14.45 -10.78
CA ASN A 164 5.67 15.40 -9.83
C ASN A 164 4.13 15.42 -9.83
N LEU A 165 3.49 14.90 -10.89
CA LEU A 165 2.04 14.79 -10.99
C LEU A 165 1.48 13.58 -10.24
N GLU A 166 2.35 12.66 -9.82
CA GLU A 166 1.96 11.34 -9.32
C GLU A 166 2.43 11.09 -7.88
N ASP A 167 3.55 11.70 -7.48
CA ASP A 167 4.23 11.42 -6.22
C ASP A 167 3.64 12.17 -5.01
N LEU A 168 3.14 13.40 -5.20
CA LEU A 168 2.36 14.14 -4.21
C LEU A 168 1.08 14.72 -4.83
N VAL A 169 -0.05 14.05 -4.59
CA VAL A 169 -1.33 14.39 -5.23
C VAL A 169 -2.33 14.92 -4.22
N ALA A 170 -2.92 16.10 -4.52
CA ALA A 170 -4.06 16.61 -3.78
C ALA A 170 -5.34 15.83 -4.13
N VAL A 171 -5.83 15.04 -3.19
CA VAL A 171 -7.06 14.25 -3.35
C VAL A 171 -8.23 14.93 -2.67
N TRP A 172 -9.37 14.99 -3.37
CA TRP A 172 -10.62 15.44 -2.77
C TRP A 172 -11.24 14.34 -1.91
N ARG A 173 -11.75 14.75 -0.75
CA ARG A 173 -12.56 13.93 0.16
C ARG A 173 -13.83 14.65 0.55
N ARG A 174 -14.77 13.89 1.07
CA ARG A 174 -16.05 14.40 1.54
C ARG A 174 -16.35 13.85 2.93
N LYS A 175 -16.74 14.74 3.84
CA LYS A 175 -17.28 14.38 5.15
C LYS A 175 -18.63 15.07 5.31
N GLY A 176 -19.71 14.30 5.42
CA GLY A 176 -21.06 14.83 5.31
C GLY A 176 -21.30 15.49 3.94
N HIS A 177 -21.65 16.77 3.94
CA HIS A 177 -21.87 17.56 2.71
C HIS A 177 -20.66 18.40 2.30
N GLU A 178 -19.62 18.45 3.12
CA GLU A 178 -18.46 19.31 2.89
C GLU A 178 -17.35 18.56 2.17
N ARG A 179 -16.72 19.23 1.20
CA ARG A 179 -15.54 18.75 0.50
C ARG A 179 -14.29 19.42 1.04
N PHE A 180 -13.20 18.66 1.11
CA PHE A 180 -11.89 19.16 1.49
C PHE A 180 -10.80 18.38 0.77
N GLN A 181 -9.60 18.95 0.70
CA GLN A 181 -8.46 18.29 0.06
C GLN A 181 -7.47 17.81 1.10
N ASN A 182 -6.80 16.70 0.82
CA ASN A 182 -5.65 16.22 1.56
C ASN A 182 -4.60 15.69 0.58
N TYR A 183 -3.37 15.48 1.03
CA TYR A 183 -2.34 14.88 0.19
C TYR A 183 -2.35 13.36 0.25
N ARG A 184 -2.08 12.74 -0.89
CA ARG A 184 -1.59 11.36 -1.01
C ARG A 184 -0.13 11.45 -1.45
N ALA A 185 0.79 11.06 -0.58
CA ALA A 185 2.22 11.08 -0.83
C ALA A 185 2.73 9.64 -1.05
N VAL A 186 3.59 9.46 -2.05
CA VAL A 186 4.31 8.21 -2.30
C VAL A 186 5.76 8.36 -1.87
N PHE A 187 6.19 7.49 -0.98
CA PHE A 187 7.57 7.37 -0.53
C PHE A 187 8.17 6.05 -0.99
N THR A 188 9.50 6.00 -1.07
CA THR A 188 10.26 4.76 -1.23
C THR A 188 10.93 4.42 0.09
N ILE A 189 10.67 3.23 0.64
CA ILE A 189 11.44 2.65 1.73
C ILE A 189 12.78 2.21 1.16
N LEU A 190 13.87 2.80 1.64
CA LEU A 190 15.23 2.50 1.22
C LEU A 190 15.68 1.15 1.75
N LYS A 191 16.57 0.49 0.99
CA LYS A 191 17.28 -0.74 1.33
C LYS A 191 18.30 -0.51 2.45
N ALA A 192 17.78 -0.23 3.63
CA ALA A 192 18.51 -0.07 4.89
C ALA A 192 17.83 -0.96 5.93
N GLU A 193 18.50 -2.06 6.32
CA GLU A 193 17.97 -3.02 7.30
C GLU A 193 17.76 -2.39 8.69
N SER A 194 18.54 -1.36 9.00
CA SER A 194 18.43 -0.62 10.24
C SER A 194 18.79 0.85 10.12
N VAL A 195 18.35 1.62 11.11
CA VAL A 195 18.71 3.02 11.33
C VAL A 195 19.41 3.14 12.69
N PRO A 196 20.71 3.48 12.73
CA PRO A 196 21.45 3.65 13.98
C PRO A 196 20.93 4.84 14.80
N TYR A 197 20.86 4.69 16.13
CA TYR A 197 20.60 5.80 17.05
C TYR A 197 21.64 6.92 16.89
N SER A 198 22.91 6.56 16.67
CA SER A 198 24.01 7.52 16.52
C SER A 198 23.78 8.48 15.35
N TRP A 199 23.21 8.01 14.24
CA TRP A 199 22.88 8.86 13.10
C TRP A 199 21.85 9.93 13.46
N LEU A 200 20.78 9.53 14.15
CA LEU A 200 19.74 10.44 14.60
C LEU A 200 20.28 11.44 15.64
N GLU A 201 21.19 11.01 16.52
CA GLU A 201 21.87 11.89 17.48
C GLU A 201 22.78 12.92 16.78
N GLU A 202 23.54 12.51 15.76
CA GLU A 202 24.36 13.40 14.92
C GLU A 202 23.48 14.45 14.22
N ILE A 203 22.35 14.02 13.64
CA ILE A 203 21.37 14.92 13.01
C ILE A 203 20.82 15.91 14.04
N VAL A 204 20.35 15.44 15.19
CA VAL A 204 19.83 16.32 16.27
C VAL A 204 20.91 17.32 16.72
N SER A 205 22.17 16.92 16.68
CA SER A 205 23.32 17.79 17.01
C SER A 205 23.69 18.77 15.88
N GLY A 206 23.01 18.74 14.74
CA GLY A 206 23.17 19.67 13.63
C GLY A 206 23.98 19.13 12.45
N ALA A 207 24.33 17.84 12.42
CA ALA A 207 24.94 17.24 11.25
C ALA A 207 23.95 17.17 10.08
N SER A 208 24.41 17.44 8.86
CA SER A 208 23.63 17.15 7.65
C SER A 208 23.38 15.64 7.56
N PRO A 209 22.13 15.17 7.34
CA PRO A 209 21.80 13.74 7.38
C PRO A 209 22.69 12.88 6.48
N ALA A 210 22.94 13.30 5.24
CA ALA A 210 23.75 12.54 4.27
C ALA A 210 25.26 12.57 4.59
N LYS A 211 25.73 13.59 5.32
CA LYS A 211 27.14 13.79 5.68
C LYS A 211 27.50 13.25 7.07
N ALA A 212 26.50 12.88 7.86
CA ALA A 212 26.70 12.28 9.17
C ALA A 212 27.45 10.93 9.04
N LYS A 213 28.34 10.64 9.98
CA LYS A 213 29.22 9.47 9.96
C LYS A 213 28.43 8.17 9.99
N SER A 214 27.33 8.15 10.74
CA SER A 214 26.48 6.96 10.89
C SER A 214 25.36 6.88 9.86
N CYS A 215 25.39 7.67 8.78
CA CYS A 215 24.35 7.68 7.76
C CYS A 215 24.16 6.30 7.09
N PRO A 216 22.92 5.78 7.00
CA PRO A 216 22.63 4.62 6.18
C PRO A 216 23.11 4.82 4.72
N PRO A 217 23.89 3.89 4.15
CA PRO A 217 24.47 4.06 2.81
C PRO A 217 23.44 4.31 1.71
N ALA A 218 22.26 3.69 1.82
CA ALA A 218 21.16 3.88 0.86
C ALA A 218 20.64 5.33 0.84
N PHE A 219 20.63 6.01 1.99
CA PHE A 219 20.20 7.42 2.08
C PHE A 219 21.23 8.35 1.45
N ALA A 220 22.52 8.19 1.78
CA ALA A 220 23.61 8.96 1.18
C ALA A 220 23.63 8.79 -0.35
N LYS A 221 23.54 7.54 -0.83
CA LYS A 221 23.47 7.24 -2.27
C LYS A 221 22.29 7.92 -2.96
N TRP A 222 21.11 7.96 -2.33
CA TRP A 222 19.94 8.64 -2.88
C TRP A 222 20.15 10.15 -2.95
N VAL A 223 20.72 10.77 -1.91
CA VAL A 223 21.06 12.20 -1.92
C VAL A 223 22.06 12.53 -3.03
N ASP A 224 23.12 11.73 -3.16
CA ASP A 224 24.22 11.99 -4.09
C ASP A 224 23.85 11.73 -5.56
N THR A 225 23.04 10.70 -5.83
CA THR A 225 22.81 10.22 -7.20
C THR A 225 21.38 10.42 -7.70
N GLY A 226 20.43 10.67 -6.80
CA GLY A 226 19.00 10.64 -7.08
C GLY A 226 18.42 9.27 -7.42
N LYS A 227 19.23 8.20 -7.43
CA LYS A 227 18.75 6.83 -7.68
C LYS A 227 18.12 6.25 -6.42
N TYR A 228 16.95 5.64 -6.60
CA TYR A 228 16.29 4.89 -5.54
C TYR A 228 16.92 3.51 -5.41
N ASP A 229 17.04 3.03 -4.18
CA ASP A 229 17.46 1.65 -3.86
C ASP A 229 16.41 1.09 -2.89
N PRO A 230 15.25 0.63 -3.41
CA PRO A 230 14.12 0.25 -2.56
C PRO A 230 14.38 -1.04 -1.77
N LEU A 231 13.82 -1.11 -0.56
CA LEU A 231 13.74 -2.34 0.21
C LEU A 231 12.61 -3.21 -0.36
N THR A 232 12.97 -4.11 -1.26
CA THR A 232 12.05 -5.04 -1.92
C THR A 232 12.15 -6.43 -1.33
N THR A 233 11.02 -7.10 -1.15
CA THR A 233 10.93 -8.54 -0.93
C THR A 233 10.59 -9.22 -2.25
N PRO A 234 11.18 -10.39 -2.58
CA PRO A 234 10.69 -11.19 -3.68
C PRO A 234 9.18 -11.42 -3.52
N PRO A 235 8.39 -11.39 -4.61
CA PRO A 235 6.96 -11.65 -4.52
C PRO A 235 6.75 -12.99 -3.83
N ALA A 236 6.00 -12.97 -2.73
CA ALA A 236 5.64 -14.19 -2.02
C ALA A 236 4.63 -14.94 -2.87
N ARG A 237 5.11 -15.75 -3.82
CA ARG A 237 4.30 -16.72 -4.56
C ARG A 237 3.93 -17.86 -3.62
N VAL A 238 3.08 -17.55 -2.64
CA VAL A 238 2.59 -18.48 -1.63
C VAL A 238 1.08 -18.66 -1.84
N PRO A 239 0.58 -19.89 -1.81
CA PRO A 239 -0.87 -20.14 -1.87
C PRO A 239 -1.62 -19.36 -0.79
N ARG A 240 -2.62 -18.58 -1.20
CA ARG A 240 -3.48 -17.81 -0.30
C ARG A 240 -4.50 -18.72 0.37
N LYS A 241 -4.69 -18.58 1.69
CA LYS A 241 -5.75 -19.31 2.41
C LYS A 241 -7.12 -18.76 2.01
N LYS A 242 -8.18 -19.53 2.23
CA LYS A 242 -9.56 -19.10 1.98
C LYS A 242 -9.90 -17.75 2.63
N ALA A 243 -9.41 -17.52 3.86
CA ALA A 243 -9.64 -16.27 4.58
C ALA A 243 -8.98 -15.04 3.91
N ASP A 244 -7.90 -15.23 3.16
CA ASP A 244 -7.19 -14.15 2.46
C ASP A 244 -7.84 -13.80 1.11
N GLN A 245 -8.57 -14.77 0.56
CA GLN A 245 -9.25 -14.68 -0.74
C GLN A 245 -10.69 -14.17 -0.66
N LEU A 246 -11.24 -14.04 0.55
CA LEU A 246 -12.60 -13.57 0.80
C LEU A 246 -12.59 -12.23 1.56
N PRO A 247 -13.74 -11.56 1.70
CA PRO A 247 -13.86 -10.37 2.53
C PRO A 247 -13.26 -10.54 3.93
N LYS A 248 -12.40 -9.60 4.36
CA LYS A 248 -11.62 -9.74 5.61
C LYS A 248 -11.56 -8.47 6.44
N LEU A 249 -11.34 -8.63 7.75
CA LEU A 249 -11.19 -7.52 8.68
C LEU A 249 -9.95 -6.67 8.35
N PRO A 250 -9.97 -5.36 8.62
CA PRO A 250 -11.08 -4.59 9.21
C PRO A 250 -12.17 -4.18 8.21
N ARG A 251 -11.98 -4.41 6.90
CA ARG A 251 -12.87 -3.96 5.83
C ARG A 251 -14.02 -4.92 5.51
N LYS A 252 -14.19 -5.97 6.31
CA LYS A 252 -15.05 -7.12 6.00
C LYS A 252 -16.46 -6.73 5.57
N GLU A 253 -17.14 -5.88 6.34
CA GLU A 253 -18.52 -5.50 6.05
C GLU A 253 -18.67 -4.76 4.71
N ARG A 254 -17.73 -3.85 4.42
CA ARG A 254 -17.67 -3.08 3.17
C ARG A 254 -17.39 -4.00 1.98
N GLU A 255 -16.41 -4.89 2.13
CA GLU A 255 -16.06 -5.90 1.12
C GLU A 255 -17.20 -6.90 0.87
N GLU A 256 -17.94 -7.31 1.91
CA GLU A 256 -19.10 -8.22 1.80
C GLU A 256 -20.27 -7.57 1.03
N LYS A 257 -20.59 -6.30 1.31
CA LYS A 257 -21.65 -5.57 0.58
C LYS A 257 -21.34 -5.46 -0.90
N ALA A 258 -20.12 -5.08 -1.26
CA ALA A 258 -19.69 -4.99 -2.66
C ALA A 258 -19.75 -6.36 -3.36
N LEU A 259 -19.26 -7.42 -2.71
CA LEU A 259 -19.28 -8.76 -3.27
C LEU A 259 -20.70 -9.31 -3.44
N GLU A 260 -21.62 -9.02 -2.51
CA GLU A 260 -23.01 -9.46 -2.61
C GLU A 260 -23.76 -8.77 -3.76
N ALA A 261 -23.48 -7.48 -4.00
CA ALA A 261 -24.00 -6.78 -5.17
C ALA A 261 -23.55 -7.46 -6.48
N VAL A 262 -22.28 -7.87 -6.58
CA VAL A 262 -21.78 -8.62 -7.74
C VAL A 262 -22.43 -10.01 -7.84
N ARG A 263 -22.71 -10.67 -6.72
CA ARG A 263 -23.38 -11.98 -6.69
C ARG A 263 -24.85 -11.95 -7.13
N SER A 264 -25.43 -10.76 -7.26
CA SER A 264 -26.78 -10.59 -7.80
C SER A 264 -26.86 -10.74 -9.33
N LEU A 265 -25.72 -10.76 -10.02
CA LEU A 265 -25.66 -10.94 -11.47
C LEU A 265 -26.01 -12.38 -11.88
N SER A 266 -26.50 -12.54 -13.11
CA SER A 266 -26.56 -13.87 -13.75
C SER A 266 -25.15 -14.35 -14.15
N ASP A 267 -25.01 -15.64 -14.47
CA ASP A 267 -23.72 -16.18 -14.94
C ASP A 267 -23.21 -15.44 -16.18
N ARG A 268 -24.11 -15.13 -17.12
CA ARG A 268 -23.75 -14.38 -18.34
C ARG A 268 -23.38 -12.93 -18.03
N GLN A 269 -24.15 -12.25 -17.18
CA GLN A 269 -23.82 -10.90 -16.73
C GLN A 269 -22.48 -10.85 -15.99
N PHE A 270 -22.10 -11.92 -15.31
CA PHE A 270 -20.80 -12.03 -14.65
C PHE A 270 -19.63 -12.11 -15.65
N GLU A 271 -19.84 -12.61 -16.86
CA GLU A 271 -18.85 -12.58 -17.94
C GLU A 271 -18.62 -11.14 -18.44
N TYR A 272 -19.70 -10.37 -18.65
CA TYR A 272 -19.61 -8.93 -18.98
C TYR A 272 -19.01 -8.12 -17.83
N PHE A 273 -19.37 -8.44 -16.59
CA PHE A 273 -18.71 -7.89 -15.41
C PHE A 273 -17.21 -8.19 -15.42
N THR A 274 -16.81 -9.41 -15.77
CA THR A 274 -15.39 -9.80 -15.85
C THR A 274 -14.65 -8.95 -16.89
N LYS A 275 -15.24 -8.76 -18.08
CA LYS A 275 -14.71 -7.81 -19.09
C LYS A 275 -14.52 -6.40 -18.52
N ALA A 276 -15.52 -5.88 -17.82
CA ALA A 276 -15.46 -4.54 -17.22
C ALA A 276 -14.43 -4.45 -16.08
N LEU A 277 -14.32 -5.50 -15.25
CA LEU A 277 -13.38 -5.61 -14.15
C LEU A 277 -11.93 -5.58 -14.66
N LEU A 278 -11.61 -6.25 -15.77
CA LEU A 278 -10.26 -6.22 -16.35
C LEU A 278 -9.82 -4.78 -16.66
N ARG A 279 -10.70 -3.94 -17.22
CA ARG A 279 -10.41 -2.51 -17.45
C ARG A 279 -10.22 -1.73 -16.15
N LEU A 280 -10.94 -2.09 -15.09
CA LEU A 280 -10.76 -1.51 -13.75
C LEU A 280 -9.46 -1.95 -13.08
N MET A 281 -8.96 -3.14 -13.39
CA MET A 281 -7.67 -3.62 -12.88
C MET A 281 -6.53 -2.82 -13.51
N ASP A 282 -6.52 -2.71 -14.85
CA ASP A 282 -5.46 -2.00 -15.56
C ASP A 282 -5.98 -1.45 -16.91
N PRO A 283 -5.79 -0.14 -17.22
CA PRO A 283 -6.16 0.43 -18.52
C PRO A 283 -5.40 -0.18 -19.72
N LYS A 284 -4.34 -0.95 -19.48
CA LYS A 284 -3.61 -1.69 -20.53
C LYS A 284 -4.39 -2.90 -21.07
N PHE A 285 -5.47 -3.35 -20.41
CA PHE A 285 -6.40 -4.30 -20.99
C PHE A 285 -7.28 -3.60 -22.04
N PHE A 286 -7.24 -4.07 -23.28
CA PHE A 286 -7.98 -3.48 -24.39
C PHE A 286 -8.51 -4.56 -25.34
N ASP A 287 -9.34 -4.16 -26.31
CA ASP A 287 -9.91 -5.07 -27.31
C ASP A 287 -10.64 -6.27 -26.68
N LEU A 288 -11.34 -6.00 -25.55
CA LEU A 288 -11.99 -7.03 -24.75
C LEU A 288 -13.38 -7.36 -25.29
N GLU A 289 -13.65 -8.65 -25.46
CA GLU A 289 -14.92 -9.18 -25.95
C GLU A 289 -15.39 -10.37 -25.12
N VAL A 290 -16.70 -10.42 -24.85
CA VAL A 290 -17.33 -11.60 -24.24
C VAL A 290 -17.63 -12.59 -25.36
N THR A 291 -17.19 -13.84 -25.20
CA THR A 291 -17.35 -14.86 -26.24
C THR A 291 -18.82 -15.26 -26.41
N ARG A 292 -19.17 -15.88 -27.55
CA ARG A 292 -20.53 -16.39 -27.80
C ARG A 292 -20.73 -17.76 -27.17
N LYS A 293 -21.91 -18.00 -26.56
CA LYS A 293 -22.29 -19.24 -25.85
C LYS A 293 -22.07 -20.55 -26.63
N VAL A 294 -22.10 -20.52 -27.96
CA VAL A 294 -22.19 -21.74 -28.80
C VAL A 294 -20.89 -22.07 -29.53
N VAL A 295 -19.92 -21.15 -29.61
CA VAL A 295 -18.83 -21.28 -30.60
C VAL A 295 -17.48 -21.69 -30.00
N ASP A 296 -17.15 -21.36 -28.75
CA ASP A 296 -15.73 -21.38 -28.40
C ASP A 296 -15.41 -22.00 -27.05
N GLY A 297 -15.09 -23.30 -27.08
CA GLY A 297 -14.07 -23.98 -26.26
C GLY A 297 -14.16 -23.89 -24.72
N GLY A 298 -15.07 -23.10 -24.17
CA GLY A 298 -15.27 -22.66 -22.79
C GLY A 298 -14.39 -21.48 -22.31
N ARG A 299 -13.99 -20.51 -23.15
CA ARG A 299 -13.42 -19.22 -22.70
C ARG A 299 -14.54 -18.20 -22.59
N ASP A 300 -14.52 -17.33 -21.57
CA ASP A 300 -15.64 -16.41 -21.31
C ASP A 300 -15.35 -15.00 -21.83
N VAL A 301 -14.11 -14.52 -21.70
CA VAL A 301 -13.66 -13.23 -22.25
C VAL A 301 -12.33 -13.41 -22.99
N VAL A 302 -12.15 -12.71 -24.09
CA VAL A 302 -10.88 -12.62 -24.83
C VAL A 302 -10.50 -11.17 -25.04
N GLY A 303 -9.22 -10.90 -25.28
CA GLY A 303 -8.76 -9.59 -25.71
C GLY A 303 -7.25 -9.47 -25.64
N LYS A 304 -6.73 -8.27 -25.37
CA LYS A 304 -5.29 -7.98 -25.42
C LYS A 304 -4.80 -7.18 -24.23
N TYR A 305 -3.52 -7.32 -23.92
CA TYR A 305 -2.80 -6.52 -22.93
C TYR A 305 -1.61 -5.78 -23.56
N ARG A 306 -1.51 -4.48 -23.32
CA ARG A 306 -0.47 -3.62 -23.92
C ARG A 306 0.80 -3.59 -23.07
N VAL A 307 1.96 -3.79 -23.70
CA VAL A 307 3.29 -3.70 -23.08
C VAL A 307 4.19 -2.80 -23.92
N GLY A 308 4.91 -1.86 -23.29
CA GLY A 308 5.82 -0.94 -23.97
C GLY A 308 5.67 0.52 -23.49
N HIS A 309 6.12 1.45 -24.34
CA HIS A 309 6.04 2.90 -24.16
C HIS A 309 5.44 3.55 -25.42
N ASP A 310 5.29 4.88 -25.41
CA ASP A 310 4.52 5.60 -26.44
C ASP A 310 5.06 5.40 -27.87
N ASP A 311 6.39 5.29 -28.03
CA ASP A 311 7.01 5.10 -29.35
C ASP A 311 7.15 3.62 -29.78
N HIS A 312 6.97 2.67 -28.86
CA HIS A 312 7.05 1.24 -29.19
C HIS A 312 6.21 0.39 -28.24
N LEU A 313 5.18 -0.25 -28.79
CA LEU A 313 4.21 -1.05 -28.06
C LEU A 313 3.96 -2.39 -28.74
N ILE A 314 3.84 -3.44 -27.93
CA ILE A 314 3.40 -4.77 -28.35
C ILE A 314 2.10 -5.14 -27.61
N SER A 315 1.37 -6.11 -28.16
CA SER A 315 0.19 -6.69 -27.53
C SER A 315 0.39 -8.17 -27.25
N LEU A 316 0.01 -8.60 -26.05
CA LEU A 316 -0.14 -10.00 -25.68
C LEU A 316 -1.62 -10.37 -25.73
N ASP A 317 -1.96 -11.53 -26.27
CA ASP A 317 -3.34 -12.01 -26.22
C ASP A 317 -3.64 -12.50 -24.79
N ILE A 318 -4.88 -12.24 -24.33
CA ILE A 318 -5.37 -12.70 -23.04
C ILE A 318 -6.68 -13.45 -23.21
N CYS A 319 -6.94 -14.37 -22.29
CA CYS A 319 -8.27 -14.94 -22.11
C CYS A 319 -8.63 -14.97 -20.63
N ALA A 320 -9.90 -14.75 -20.32
CA ALA A 320 -10.42 -14.86 -18.98
C ALA A 320 -11.52 -15.91 -18.86
N GLU A 321 -11.49 -16.64 -17.75
CA GLU A 321 -12.54 -17.54 -17.31
C GLU A 321 -13.27 -16.89 -16.12
N ALA A 322 -14.59 -16.82 -16.22
CA ALA A 322 -15.48 -16.28 -15.20
C ALA A 322 -16.26 -17.43 -14.55
N LYS A 323 -16.19 -17.53 -13.21
CA LYS A 323 -16.95 -18.53 -12.44
C LYS A 323 -17.72 -17.87 -11.31
N HIS A 324 -19.00 -17.67 -11.56
CA HIS A 324 -19.95 -17.09 -10.61
C HIS A 324 -20.41 -18.11 -9.56
N TRP A 325 -19.49 -18.56 -8.71
CA TRP A 325 -19.73 -19.66 -7.77
C TRP A 325 -19.69 -19.21 -6.31
N LYS A 326 -20.25 -20.06 -5.44
CA LYS A 326 -20.09 -19.99 -3.97
C LYS A 326 -19.14 -21.06 -3.42
N LYS A 327 -18.80 -22.08 -4.23
CA LYS A 327 -17.87 -23.17 -3.88
C LYS A 327 -16.44 -22.86 -4.33
N ALA A 328 -15.47 -23.61 -3.83
CA ALA A 328 -14.07 -23.45 -4.24
C ALA A 328 -13.86 -23.80 -5.72
N ILE A 329 -12.91 -23.13 -6.36
CA ILE A 329 -12.41 -23.48 -7.70
C ILE A 329 -11.28 -24.49 -7.53
N GLY A 330 -11.47 -25.67 -8.11
CA GLY A 330 -10.51 -26.79 -8.09
C GLY A 330 -9.65 -26.88 -9.36
N VAL A 331 -8.75 -27.88 -9.37
CA VAL A 331 -7.69 -28.05 -10.38
C VAL A 331 -8.24 -28.24 -11.79
N ARG A 332 -9.30 -29.04 -11.96
CA ARG A 332 -9.87 -29.34 -13.28
C ARG A 332 -10.26 -28.07 -14.04
N GLU A 333 -10.81 -27.08 -13.32
CA GLU A 333 -11.32 -25.86 -13.92
C GLU A 333 -10.15 -24.96 -14.32
N MET A 334 -9.10 -24.93 -13.51
CA MET A 334 -7.85 -24.22 -13.81
C MET A 334 -7.12 -24.81 -15.02
N MET A 335 -6.95 -26.13 -15.06
CA MET A 335 -6.28 -26.81 -16.16
C MET A 335 -7.01 -26.62 -17.49
N ARG A 336 -8.33 -26.49 -17.44
CA ARG A 336 -9.14 -26.14 -18.61
C ARG A 336 -8.77 -24.76 -19.16
N LEU A 337 -8.51 -23.76 -18.31
CA LEU A 337 -8.02 -22.46 -18.75
C LEU A 337 -6.58 -22.56 -19.29
N ILE A 338 -5.68 -23.20 -18.52
CA ILE A 338 -4.25 -23.33 -18.86
C ILE A 338 -4.04 -23.99 -20.22
N SER A 339 -4.78 -25.08 -20.50
CA SER A 339 -4.69 -25.81 -21.79
C SER A 339 -5.00 -24.95 -23.02
N ARG A 340 -5.64 -23.79 -22.82
CA ARG A 340 -6.04 -22.87 -23.89
C ARG A 340 -5.14 -21.65 -24.01
N ILE A 341 -4.22 -21.43 -23.08
CA ILE A 341 -3.26 -20.33 -23.15
C ILE A 341 -2.19 -20.73 -24.16
N LYS A 342 -2.00 -19.92 -25.21
CA LYS A 342 -0.93 -20.18 -26.18
C LYS A 342 0.41 -19.67 -25.64
N HIS A 343 1.49 -20.04 -26.32
CA HIS A 343 2.83 -19.61 -25.96
C HIS A 343 2.95 -18.07 -26.04
N ARG A 344 3.24 -17.42 -24.89
CA ARG A 344 3.34 -15.95 -24.62
C ARG A 344 2.06 -15.23 -24.20
N ASP A 345 0.93 -15.93 -24.17
CA ASP A 345 -0.32 -15.37 -23.64
C ASP A 345 -0.40 -15.57 -22.12
N PHE A 346 -1.32 -14.88 -21.47
CA PHE A 346 -1.64 -15.15 -20.06
C PHE A 346 -3.16 -15.19 -19.83
N GLY A 347 -3.56 -16.00 -18.85
CA GLY A 347 -4.94 -16.20 -18.47
C GLY A 347 -5.34 -15.33 -17.28
N ILE A 348 -6.63 -15.06 -17.14
CA ILE A 348 -7.20 -14.48 -15.92
C ILE A 348 -8.35 -15.38 -15.45
N PHE A 349 -8.33 -15.81 -14.20
CA PHE A 349 -9.42 -16.57 -13.61
C PHE A 349 -10.14 -15.72 -12.59
N VAL A 350 -11.40 -15.38 -12.87
CA VAL A 350 -12.23 -14.52 -12.01
C VAL A 350 -13.34 -15.35 -11.36
N THR A 351 -13.49 -15.24 -10.04
CA THR A 351 -14.56 -15.90 -9.31
C THR A 351 -15.08 -15.06 -8.14
N THR A 352 -16.38 -15.17 -7.85
CA THR A 352 -17.02 -14.63 -6.63
C THR A 352 -16.73 -15.45 -5.36
N SER A 353 -15.91 -16.49 -5.48
CA SER A 353 -15.51 -17.41 -4.42
C SER A 353 -13.99 -17.35 -4.14
N HIS A 354 -13.33 -18.50 -4.05
CA HIS A 354 -11.92 -18.68 -3.72
C HIS A 354 -11.36 -19.88 -4.49
N PHE A 355 -10.05 -19.92 -4.64
CA PHE A 355 -9.27 -20.98 -5.25
C PHE A 355 -8.74 -21.93 -4.17
N ASP A 356 -8.79 -23.23 -4.45
CA ASP A 356 -8.18 -24.23 -3.58
C ASP A 356 -6.66 -24.07 -3.51
N ILE A 357 -6.06 -24.48 -2.38
CA ILE A 357 -4.60 -24.37 -2.18
C ILE A 357 -3.83 -25.20 -3.21
N GLY A 358 -4.34 -26.39 -3.57
CA GLY A 358 -3.70 -27.25 -4.57
C GLY A 358 -3.55 -26.57 -5.93
N VAL A 359 -4.61 -25.89 -6.37
CA VAL A 359 -4.63 -25.12 -7.63
C VAL A 359 -3.56 -24.03 -7.65
N GLN A 360 -3.45 -23.31 -6.54
CA GLN A 360 -2.49 -22.22 -6.42
C GLN A 360 -1.05 -22.75 -6.40
N LYS A 361 -0.80 -23.88 -5.72
CA LYS A 361 0.52 -24.51 -5.71
C LYS A 361 0.96 -24.91 -7.11
N GLU A 362 0.12 -25.60 -7.85
CA GLU A 362 0.39 -26.04 -9.22
C GLU A 362 0.71 -24.84 -10.13
N LEU A 363 -0.11 -23.79 -10.10
CA LEU A 363 0.13 -22.56 -10.85
C LEU A 363 1.48 -21.91 -10.51
N ILE A 364 1.88 -21.92 -9.24
CA ILE A 364 3.14 -21.35 -8.77
C ILE A 364 4.33 -22.22 -9.16
N GLU A 365 4.25 -23.53 -8.91
CA GLU A 365 5.32 -24.51 -9.13
C GLU A 365 5.61 -24.69 -10.62
N ASP A 366 4.57 -24.75 -11.45
CA ASP A 366 4.68 -24.93 -12.91
C ASP A 366 4.86 -23.60 -13.66
N GLY A 367 4.78 -22.47 -12.96
CA GLY A 367 4.98 -21.14 -13.53
C GLY A 367 3.93 -20.75 -14.57
N HIS A 368 2.70 -21.27 -14.45
CA HIS A 368 1.62 -20.95 -15.39
C HIS A 368 1.24 -19.47 -15.31
N PRO A 369 1.17 -18.76 -16.46
CA PRO A 369 0.89 -17.32 -16.48
C PRO A 369 -0.62 -17.09 -16.33
N VAL A 370 -1.16 -17.27 -15.12
CA VAL A 370 -2.58 -17.05 -14.82
C VAL A 370 -2.74 -16.14 -13.61
N VAL A 371 -3.48 -15.05 -13.80
CA VAL A 371 -3.87 -14.13 -12.73
C VAL A 371 -5.12 -14.65 -12.04
N LEU A 372 -5.08 -14.80 -10.72
CA LEU A 372 -6.21 -15.27 -9.90
C LEU A 372 -6.92 -14.10 -9.23
N VAL A 373 -8.21 -13.92 -9.53
CA VAL A 373 -9.05 -12.87 -8.95
C VAL A 373 -10.20 -13.52 -8.17
N SER A 374 -10.08 -13.52 -6.84
CA SER A 374 -11.07 -14.11 -5.94
C SER A 374 -12.15 -13.10 -5.51
N GLY A 375 -13.17 -13.54 -4.78
CA GLY A 375 -14.28 -12.68 -4.36
C GLY A 375 -13.84 -11.49 -3.49
N GLY A 376 -12.86 -11.69 -2.61
CA GLY A 376 -12.25 -10.61 -1.84
C GLY A 376 -11.44 -9.64 -2.72
N ASP A 377 -10.79 -10.12 -3.79
CA ASP A 377 -10.07 -9.26 -4.73
C ASP A 377 -11.04 -8.38 -5.51
N ILE A 378 -12.13 -8.97 -6.02
CA ILE A 378 -13.22 -8.24 -6.69
C ILE A 378 -13.71 -7.09 -5.81
N ALA A 379 -14.06 -7.38 -4.56
CA ALA A 379 -14.58 -6.36 -3.64
C ALA A 379 -13.57 -5.23 -3.41
N ARG A 380 -12.29 -5.57 -3.19
CA ARG A 380 -11.22 -4.58 -2.98
C ARG A 380 -10.97 -3.72 -4.21
N ILE A 381 -10.98 -4.29 -5.41
CA ILE A 381 -10.81 -3.55 -6.67
C ILE A 381 -11.95 -2.54 -6.83
N LEU A 382 -13.20 -2.95 -6.61
CA LEU A 382 -14.36 -2.06 -6.69
C LEU A 382 -14.27 -0.91 -5.68
N ILE A 383 -13.96 -1.22 -4.42
CA ILE A 383 -13.80 -0.22 -3.35
C ILE A 383 -12.67 0.78 -3.67
N ALA A 384 -11.53 0.30 -4.17
CA ALA A 384 -10.39 1.15 -4.53
C ALA A 384 -10.70 2.09 -5.70
N ARG A 385 -11.68 1.74 -6.54
CA ARG A 385 -12.20 2.57 -7.64
C ARG A 385 -13.43 3.39 -7.24
N GLU A 386 -13.72 3.50 -5.94
CA GLU A 386 -14.87 4.22 -5.38
C GLU A 386 -16.23 3.70 -5.89
N LEU A 387 -16.29 2.43 -6.33
CA LEU A 387 -17.51 1.76 -6.80
C LEU A 387 -18.19 1.01 -5.65
N GLU A 388 -19.03 1.73 -4.90
CA GLU A 388 -19.79 1.18 -3.78
C GLU A 388 -21.17 1.81 -3.61
N GLY A 389 -22.05 1.08 -2.91
CA GLY A 389 -23.46 1.48 -2.71
C GLY A 389 -24.11 1.84 -4.03
N ALA A 390 -24.78 3.00 -4.06
CA ALA A 390 -25.49 3.46 -5.26
C ALA A 390 -24.58 3.67 -6.49
N ALA A 391 -23.28 3.91 -6.32
CA ALA A 391 -22.35 4.01 -7.46
C ALA A 391 -22.12 2.63 -8.09
N LEU A 392 -21.94 1.60 -7.26
CA LEU A 392 -21.82 0.22 -7.71
C LEU A 392 -23.12 -0.25 -8.38
N ASP A 393 -24.27 0.01 -7.77
CA ASP A 393 -25.57 -0.42 -8.31
C ASP A 393 -25.79 0.10 -9.73
N ARG A 394 -25.57 1.40 -9.95
CA ARG A 394 -25.67 2.01 -11.29
C ARG A 394 -24.66 1.45 -12.28
N TRP A 395 -23.45 1.15 -11.82
CA TRP A 395 -22.42 0.57 -12.67
C TRP A 395 -22.77 -0.87 -13.09
N LEU A 396 -23.33 -1.67 -12.17
CA LEU A 396 -23.86 -3.00 -12.46
C LEU A 396 -25.08 -2.95 -13.38
N ASP A 397 -25.95 -1.94 -13.27
CA ASP A 397 -27.06 -1.75 -14.22
C ASP A 397 -26.57 -1.51 -15.64
N GLY A 398 -25.46 -0.77 -15.82
CA GLY A 398 -24.80 -0.61 -17.12
C GLY A 398 -24.34 -1.95 -17.70
N ILE A 399 -23.80 -2.85 -16.86
CA ILE A 399 -23.41 -4.21 -17.28
C ILE A 399 -24.63 -5.03 -17.71
N ARG A 400 -25.75 -4.93 -16.96
CA ARG A 400 -27.00 -5.62 -17.32
C ARG A 400 -27.56 -5.14 -18.66
N GLN A 401 -27.44 -3.85 -18.95
CA GLN A 401 -27.84 -3.27 -20.23
C GLN A 401 -26.92 -3.71 -21.38
N GLU A 402 -25.61 -3.79 -21.16
CA GLU A 402 -24.66 -4.28 -22.17
C GLU A 402 -24.95 -5.74 -22.55
N ASP A 403 -25.24 -6.60 -21.57
CA ASP A 403 -25.67 -7.98 -21.81
C ASP A 403 -26.96 -8.05 -22.63
N ALA A 404 -27.98 -7.28 -22.22
CA ALA A 404 -29.28 -7.26 -22.90
C ALA A 404 -29.22 -6.71 -24.35
N ALA A 405 -28.24 -5.86 -24.66
CA ALA A 405 -28.05 -5.33 -26.01
C ALA A 405 -27.28 -6.28 -26.95
N ALA A 406 -26.67 -7.34 -26.41
CA ALA A 406 -25.91 -8.33 -27.16
C ALA A 406 -26.71 -9.60 -27.49
N GLU A 407 -27.92 -9.73 -26.94
CA GLU A 407 -28.97 -10.67 -27.37
C GLU A 407 -29.78 -10.08 -28.54
#